data_AF-A0A7V3BLH7-F1
#
_entry.id   AF-A0A7V3BLH7-F1
#
_cell.length_a   1.000
_cell.length_b   1.000
_cell.length_c   1.000
_cell.angle_alpha   90.00
_cell.angle_beta   90.00
_cell.angle_gamma   90.00
#
_symmetry.space_group_name_H-M   'P 1'
#
loop_
_entity.id
_entity.type
_entity.pdbx_description
1 polymer ?
#
loop_
_entity_poly.entity_id
_entity_poly.type
_entity_poly.pdbx_seq_one_letter_code
_entity_poly.pdbx_strand_id
1 'polypeptide(L)'
;MEIRGRWATRQVWVGEQELRPEQSLQVGDQRASGFGWGYIGSGPQQLALALLVELTDAETARRCYQEVMWQLIATLPQADFTVDVQV
;
A
#
# COMPACT_ATOMS: atom_id res chain seq x y z
N MET A 1 14.60 0.16 4.21
CA MET A 1 13.94 0.87 3.10
C MET A 1 12.87 1.76 3.69
N GLU A 2 12.78 3.01 3.26
CA GLU A 2 11.77 3.96 3.76
C GLU A 2 10.49 3.89 2.90
N ILE A 3 9.32 3.88 3.54
CA ILE A 3 8.02 4.06 2.87
C ILE A 3 7.37 5.33 3.40
N ARG A 4 6.95 6.21 2.49
CA ARG A 4 6.33 7.50 2.81
C ARG A 4 4.96 7.61 2.17
N GLY A 5 4.00 8.18 2.88
CA GLY A 5 2.69 8.51 2.32
C GLY A 5 2.30 9.95 2.60
N ARG A 6 1.75 10.62 1.58
CA ARG A 6 1.22 11.99 1.68
C ARG A 6 -0.31 11.97 1.68
N TRP A 7 -0.93 12.31 2.79
CA TRP A 7 -2.38 12.21 3.00
C TRP A 7 -3.17 13.05 2.02
N ALA A 8 -2.72 14.29 1.77
CA ALA A 8 -3.43 15.23 0.93
C ALA A 8 -3.57 14.77 -0.53
N THR A 9 -2.56 14.06 -1.05
CA THR A 9 -2.52 13.62 -2.46
C THR A 9 -2.71 12.13 -2.65
N ARG A 10 -2.68 11.34 -1.56
CA ARG A 10 -2.71 9.87 -1.58
C ARG A 10 -1.53 9.21 -2.30
N GLN A 11 -0.46 9.96 -2.52
CA GLN A 11 0.76 9.43 -3.10
C GLN A 11 1.57 8.68 -2.04
N VAL A 12 2.23 7.61 -2.48
CA VAL A 12 3.09 6.78 -1.64
C VAL A 12 4.41 6.53 -2.38
N TRP A 13 5.52 6.54 -1.63
CA TRP A 13 6.86 6.27 -2.14
C TRP A 13 7.50 5.13 -1.38
N VAL A 14 8.28 4.34 -2.12
CA VAL A 14 9.17 3.27 -1.68
C VAL A 14 10.59 3.70 -2.03
N GLY A 15 11.36 4.14 -1.03
CA GLY A 15 12.61 4.86 -1.28
C GLY A 15 12.35 6.10 -2.13
N GLU A 16 13.04 6.21 -3.27
CA GLU A 16 12.86 7.32 -4.23
C GLU A 16 11.73 7.07 -5.26
N GLN A 17 11.22 5.84 -5.36
CA GLN A 17 10.22 5.47 -6.35
C GLN A 17 8.81 5.74 -5.85
N GLU A 18 8.01 6.45 -6.64
CA GLU A 18 6.57 6.60 -6.39
C GLU A 18 5.84 5.31 -6.77
N LEU A 19 5.05 4.77 -5.84
CA LEU A 19 4.17 3.65 -6.12
C LEU A 19 3.05 4.08 -7.04
N ARG A 20 2.87 3.31 -8.09
CA ARG A 20 1.87 3.54 -9.12
C ARG A 20 0.76 2.49 -9.01
N PRO A 21 -0.50 2.90 -8.81
CA PRO A 21 -1.60 1.95 -8.61
C PRO A 21 -1.79 0.99 -9.78
N GLU A 22 -1.37 1.35 -10.99
CA GLU A 22 -1.49 0.58 -12.23
C GLU A 22 -0.88 -0.83 -12.13
N GLN A 23 0.26 -0.99 -11.45
CA GLN A 23 0.91 -2.30 -11.29
C GLN A 23 0.09 -3.22 -10.38
N SER A 24 -0.48 -2.67 -9.30
CA SER A 24 -1.31 -3.41 -8.34
C SER A 24 -2.73 -3.71 -8.84
N LEU A 25 -3.29 -2.87 -9.72
CA LEU A 25 -4.59 -3.07 -10.35
C LEU A 25 -4.61 -4.28 -11.32
N GLN A 26 -3.45 -4.73 -11.80
CA GLN A 26 -3.33 -5.96 -12.59
C GLN A 26 -3.37 -7.23 -11.71
N VAL A 27 -3.09 -7.10 -10.42
CA VAL A 27 -2.99 -8.23 -9.47
C VAL A 27 -4.25 -8.37 -8.62
N GLY A 28 -4.97 -7.28 -8.34
CA GLY A 28 -6.13 -7.22 -7.44
C GLY A 28 -7.41 -6.65 -8.06
N ASP A 29 -8.27 -6.07 -7.22
CA ASP A 29 -9.59 -5.55 -7.63
C ASP A 29 -9.47 -4.21 -8.36
N GLN A 30 -9.91 -4.19 -9.62
CA GLN A 30 -9.80 -3.06 -10.54
C GLN A 30 -10.68 -1.84 -10.15
N ARG A 31 -11.44 -1.93 -9.06
CA ARG A 31 -12.39 -0.89 -8.62
C ARG A 31 -11.82 0.06 -7.56
N ALA A 32 -10.57 -0.10 -7.13
CA ALA A 32 -9.97 0.79 -6.14
C ALA A 32 -9.75 2.21 -6.71
N SER A 33 -10.20 3.23 -5.98
CA SER A 33 -10.12 4.64 -6.39
C SER A 33 -8.75 5.30 -6.13
N GLY A 34 -7.78 4.53 -5.63
CA GLY A 34 -6.44 5.01 -5.24
C GLY A 34 -5.98 4.39 -3.92
N PHE A 35 -4.90 4.93 -3.35
CA PHE A 35 -4.39 4.50 -2.05
C PHE A 35 -5.11 5.17 -0.88
N GLY A 36 -5.20 4.45 0.22
CA GLY A 36 -5.72 4.94 1.49
C GLY A 36 -5.04 4.23 2.66
N TRP A 37 -5.18 4.76 3.87
CA TRP A 37 -4.60 4.18 5.08
C TRP A 37 -5.28 4.75 6.34
N GLY A 38 -5.08 4.11 7.48
CA GLY A 38 -5.68 4.50 8.76
C GLY A 38 -7.17 4.18 8.91
N TYR A 39 -7.65 3.22 8.11
CA TYR A 39 -8.99 2.62 8.19
C TYR A 39 -9.01 1.28 7.45
N ILE A 40 -10.12 0.55 7.51
CA ILE A 40 -10.34 -0.68 6.74
C ILE A 40 -11.20 -0.35 5.50
N GLY A 41 -10.74 -0.73 4.32
CA GLY A 41 -11.49 -0.54 3.08
C GLY A 41 -10.64 -0.75 1.82
N SER A 42 -11.22 -0.41 0.66
CA SER A 42 -10.59 -0.65 -0.65
C SER A 42 -9.28 0.11 -0.87
N GLY A 43 -9.17 1.36 -0.40
CA GLY A 43 -7.92 2.14 -0.51
C GLY A 43 -6.75 1.52 0.27
N PRO A 44 -6.91 1.23 1.58
CA PRO A 44 -5.95 0.47 2.40
C PRO A 44 -5.58 -0.89 1.81
N GLN A 45 -6.57 -1.60 1.27
CA GLN A 45 -6.36 -2.88 0.60
C GLN A 45 -5.48 -2.72 -0.65
N GLN A 46 -5.76 -1.71 -1.47
CA GLN A 46 -4.99 -1.40 -2.66
C GLN A 46 -3.55 -1.03 -2.33
N LEU A 47 -3.34 -0.22 -1.28
CA LEU A 47 -2.01 0.18 -0.84
C LEU A 47 -1.21 -1.04 -0.35
N ALA A 48 -1.82 -1.91 0.47
CA ALA A 48 -1.16 -3.13 0.94
C ALA A 48 -0.74 -4.03 -0.24
N LEU A 49 -1.61 -4.19 -1.23
CA LEU A 49 -1.31 -4.98 -2.42
C LEU A 49 -0.18 -4.35 -3.25
N ALA A 50 -0.22 -3.03 -3.47
CA ALA A 50 0.82 -2.32 -4.23
C ALA A 50 2.19 -2.43 -3.58
N LEU A 51 2.26 -2.29 -2.25
CA LEU A 51 3.50 -2.46 -1.50
C LEU A 51 4.05 -3.88 -1.63
N LEU A 52 3.20 -4.90 -1.52
CA LEU A 52 3.66 -6.28 -1.64
C LEU A 52 4.08 -6.64 -3.07
N VAL A 53 3.42 -6.11 -4.09
CA VAL A 53 3.85 -6.32 -5.49
C VAL A 53 5.22 -5.68 -5.75
N GLU A 54 5.49 -4.52 -5.15
CA GLU A 54 6.79 -3.85 -5.28
C GLU A 54 7.90 -4.57 -4.50
N LEU A 55 7.58 -5.10 -3.31
CA LEU A 55 8.55 -5.68 -2.38
C LEU A 55 8.75 -7.18 -2.54
N THR A 56 7.82 -7.88 -3.19
CA THR A 56 7.77 -9.33 -3.30
C THR A 56 7.28 -9.76 -4.68
N ASP A 57 6.86 -11.02 -4.85
CA ASP A 57 6.21 -11.50 -6.07
C ASP A 57 4.67 -11.43 -6.00
N ALA A 58 4.01 -11.55 -7.15
CA ALA A 58 2.54 -11.45 -7.25
C ALA A 58 1.78 -12.55 -6.48
N GLU A 59 2.35 -13.75 -6.31
CA GLU A 59 1.71 -14.85 -5.58
C GLU A 59 1.72 -14.54 -4.08
N THR A 60 2.87 -14.10 -3.56
CA THR A 60 3.01 -13.62 -2.17
C THR A 60 2.08 -12.43 -1.90
N ALA A 61 2.06 -11.44 -2.80
CA ALA A 61 1.21 -10.27 -2.67
C ALA A 61 -0.28 -10.64 -2.56
N ARG A 62 -0.76 -11.56 -3.41
CA ARG A 62 -2.15 -12.03 -3.39
C ARG A 62 -2.52 -12.76 -2.10
N ARG A 63 -1.59 -13.47 -1.48
CA ARG A 63 -1.83 -14.21 -0.24
C ARG A 63 -1.82 -13.31 1.00
N CYS A 64 -0.96 -12.30 1.03
CA CYS A 64 -0.65 -11.57 2.25
C CYS A 64 -1.30 -10.18 2.35
N TYR A 65 -1.83 -9.60 1.26
CA TYR A 65 -2.27 -8.20 1.27
C TYR A 65 -3.38 -7.88 2.29
N GLN A 66 -4.28 -8.82 2.58
CA GLN A 66 -5.34 -8.58 3.56
C GLN A 66 -4.79 -8.47 4.98
N GLU A 67 -3.83 -9.34 5.32
CA GLU A 67 -3.18 -9.32 6.63
C GLU A 67 -2.33 -8.06 6.81
N VAL A 68 -1.53 -7.70 5.80
CA VAL A 68 -0.76 -6.45 5.80
C VAL A 68 -1.67 -5.23 5.89
N MET A 69 -2.81 -5.25 5.21
CA MET A 69 -3.80 -4.17 5.31
C MET A 69 -4.30 -4.02 6.75
N TRP A 70 -4.70 -5.10 7.41
CA TRP A 70 -5.22 -5.03 8.78
C TRP A 70 -4.16 -4.67 9.82
N GLN A 71 -2.97 -5.27 9.74
CA GLN A 71 -1.95 -5.12 10.77
C GLN A 71 -1.17 -3.80 10.64
N LEU A 72 -0.94 -3.35 9.41
CA LEU A 72 -0.08 -2.19 9.15
C LEU A 72 -0.86 -1.03 8.54
N ILE A 73 -1.48 -1.21 7.38
CA ILE A 73 -2.02 -0.06 6.63
C ILE A 73 -3.22 0.59 7.31
N ALA A 74 -4.10 -0.21 7.94
CA ALA A 74 -5.26 0.26 8.66
C ALA A 74 -4.91 0.95 10.00
N THR A 75 -3.70 0.72 10.53
CA THR A 75 -3.25 1.26 11.82
C THR A 75 -2.45 2.56 11.70
N LEU A 76 -2.05 2.93 10.48
CA LEU A 76 -1.39 4.20 10.19
C LEU A 76 -2.27 5.40 10.58
N PRO A 77 -1.68 6.55 10.94
CA PRO A 77 -2.46 7.76 11.17
C PRO A 77 -3.14 8.22 9.88
N GLN A 78 -4.33 8.82 9.98
CA GLN A 78 -4.98 9.51 8.86
C GLN A 78 -4.32 10.87 8.57
N ALA A 79 -3.01 10.82 8.36
CA ALA A 79 -2.10 11.92 8.12
C ALA A 79 -0.92 11.42 7.28
N ASP A 80 0.05 12.30 7.02
CA ASP A 80 1.31 11.89 6.41
C ASP A 80 2.00 10.88 7.32
N PHE A 81 2.67 9.89 6.72
CA PHE A 81 3.41 8.87 7.47
C PHE A 81 4.77 8.61 6.85
N THR A 82 5.68 8.08 7.67
CA THR A 82 6.95 7.51 7.25
C THR A 82 7.18 6.26 8.09
N VAL A 83 7.49 5.14 7.44
CA VAL A 83 7.80 3.87 8.10
C VAL A 83 9.07 3.29 7.50
N ASP A 84 9.96 2.82 8.37
CA ASP A 84 11.14 2.07 7.97
C ASP A 84 10.82 0.58 7.92
N VAL A 85 11.03 -0.03 6.75
CA VAL A 85 10.87 -1.47 6.55
C VAL A 85 12.23 -2.10 6.33
N GLN A 86 12.55 -3.10 7.14
CA GLN A 86 13.66 -4.01 6.91
C GLN A 86 13.12 -5.19 6.10
N VAL A 87 13.46 -5.24 4.81
CA VAL A 87 13.17 -6.34 3.89
C VAL A 87 14.40 -7.23 3.76
#